data_AF-A0A2N6F7L3-F1
#
_entry.id   AF-A0A2N6F7L3-F1
#
_cell.length_a   1.000
_cell.length_b   1.000
_cell.length_c   1.000
_cell.angle_alpha   90.00
_cell.angle_beta   90.00
_cell.angle_gamma   90.00
#
_symmetry.space_group_name_H-M   'P 1'
#
loop_
_entity.id
_entity.type
_entity.pdbx_description
1 polymer ?
#
loop_
_entity_poly.entity_id
_entity_poly.type
_entity_poly.pdbx_seq_one_letter_code
_entity_poly.pdbx_strand_id
1 'polypeptide(L)'
;MTLFCFMRFAKYTVPRIDSKESPLPTMSTEKQPMKERRKFPTATENTTRNQSQSFLLMGRFKLYDILSAGQHSGDFIETRAEYILVRLRFMTFFYVIAVPLWTPIDYLLVNQEHFADLTILKLLLSAALLPLGLLTLRRLTNIQVHVVFLLTILAAGMFYFASMWVLNQGATEVSLAGYKFMPLMMVAMLGVFPFTVAWGVILIALIMIVYLGLQVALGQLMTLDTLNMLWIFFILGGISLWIQASQLLMLLKLYRESTQDPLTGMINRRVLMKRLVTEIEQVSKGVPSFCILMFDLDRFKRINDKYGHLTGDEVLKTTATILQQELRGNDIVARFGGEEFVAVLPRTSLNLAIDVAERIRESCYVTKATAPNGDEIPLRTSVGVTRYEAGEAIEVTLNRVDEALYQAKETGRNKVVHRQSEGYSGK
;
A
#
# COMPACT_ATOMS: atom_id res chain seq x y z
N MET A 1 12.19 -17.31 29.31
CA MET A 1 11.16 -17.10 30.35
C MET A 1 10.89 -15.59 30.38
N THR A 2 9.68 -15.22 29.98
CA THR A 2 9.01 -13.91 30.17
C THR A 2 9.57 -12.68 29.45
N LEU A 3 8.92 -12.35 28.32
CA LEU A 3 8.96 -11.08 27.62
C LEU A 3 7.65 -10.34 27.94
N PHE A 4 7.66 -9.31 28.79
CA PHE A 4 6.50 -8.42 28.99
C PHE A 4 6.97 -7.06 29.51
N CYS A 5 6.96 -6.05 28.64
CA CYS A 5 7.11 -4.60 28.88
C CYS A 5 7.13 -3.99 27.46
N PHE A 6 6.44 -2.92 27.06
CA PHE A 6 5.69 -1.85 27.69
C PHE A 6 4.98 -1.15 26.51
N MET A 7 3.70 -0.81 26.57
CA MET A 7 3.17 0.32 25.78
C MET A 7 2.05 0.99 26.56
N ARG A 8 2.32 2.23 26.95
CA ARG A 8 1.46 3.14 27.71
C ARG A 8 1.39 4.40 26.87
N PHE A 9 0.24 4.83 26.34
CA PHE A 9 0.01 6.24 26.03
C PHE A 9 -1.47 6.62 25.90
N ALA A 10 -1.80 7.69 26.63
CA ALA A 10 -2.76 8.77 26.39
C ALA A 10 -4.25 8.46 26.12
N LYS A 11 -5.06 8.72 27.14
CA LYS A 11 -6.51 8.97 27.06
C LYS A 11 -6.77 10.26 26.26
N TYR A 12 -7.65 10.19 25.26
CA TYR A 12 -8.30 11.35 24.67
C TYR A 12 -9.81 11.27 24.95
N THR A 13 -10.33 12.28 25.64
CA THR A 13 -11.76 12.53 25.87
C THR A 13 -12.33 13.36 24.71
N VAL A 14 -13.46 12.94 24.14
CA VAL A 14 -14.22 13.68 23.12
C VAL A 14 -15.66 13.89 23.64
N PRO A 15 -16.31 15.05 23.40
CA PRO A 15 -17.56 15.42 24.05
C PRO A 15 -18.81 14.85 23.35
N ARG A 16 -19.86 14.72 24.17
CA ARG A 16 -21.21 14.22 23.86
C ARG A 16 -21.97 15.22 22.96
N ILE A 17 -22.59 14.75 21.88
CA ILE A 17 -23.57 15.52 21.09
C ILE A 17 -24.88 14.73 21.07
N ASP A 18 -25.95 15.37 21.51
CA ASP A 18 -27.31 14.83 21.63
C ASP A 18 -27.94 14.56 20.27
N SER A 19 -28.51 13.36 20.12
CA SER A 19 -29.28 12.91 18.97
C SER A 19 -30.75 13.31 19.11
N LYS A 20 -31.32 14.00 18.10
CA LYS A 20 -32.77 14.02 17.85
C LYS A 20 -33.09 13.05 16.72
N GLU A 21 -33.90 12.04 17.04
CA GLU A 21 -34.44 11.05 16.13
C GLU A 21 -35.52 11.64 15.21
N SER A 22 -35.60 11.14 13.98
CA SER A 22 -36.82 11.15 13.16
C SER A 22 -36.86 9.88 12.30
N PRO A 23 -38.05 9.31 12.01
CA PRO A 23 -38.23 7.88 11.74
C PRO A 23 -38.07 7.50 10.26
N LEU A 24 -37.64 6.25 10.04
CA LEU A 24 -37.58 5.56 8.75
C LEU A 24 -38.98 5.30 8.15
N PRO A 25 -39.11 5.33 6.80
CA PRO A 25 -40.24 4.70 6.13
C PRO A 25 -39.89 3.26 5.68
N THR A 26 -40.83 2.37 5.98
CA THR A 26 -40.97 0.99 5.51
C THR A 26 -41.32 0.90 4.03
N MET A 27 -40.76 -0.09 3.31
CA MET A 27 -41.30 -0.89 2.18
C MET A 27 -40.11 -1.68 1.61
N SER A 28 -40.17 -2.90 1.08
CA SER A 28 -41.19 -3.92 0.85
C SER A 28 -40.42 -5.17 0.39
N THR A 29 -40.90 -6.34 0.77
CA THR A 29 -40.34 -7.65 0.40
C THR A 29 -40.49 -7.95 -1.09
N GLU A 30 -39.38 -8.21 -1.79
CA GLU A 30 -39.41 -8.86 -3.11
C GLU A 30 -38.29 -9.90 -3.22
N LYS A 31 -38.69 -11.16 -3.43
CA LYS A 31 -37.82 -12.34 -3.59
C LYS A 31 -37.23 -12.34 -5.01
N GLN A 32 -35.91 -12.30 -5.14
CA GLN A 32 -35.21 -12.62 -6.40
C GLN A 32 -34.70 -14.06 -6.42
N PRO A 33 -34.72 -14.77 -7.56
CA PRO A 33 -34.37 -16.19 -7.65
C PRO A 33 -32.87 -16.45 -7.81
N MET A 34 -32.53 -17.68 -7.44
CA MET A 34 -31.24 -18.37 -7.35
C MET A 34 -30.38 -18.25 -8.63
N LYS A 35 -29.14 -17.74 -8.53
CA LYS A 35 -28.14 -17.74 -9.61
C LYS A 35 -27.37 -19.07 -9.62
N GLU A 36 -27.24 -19.64 -10.83
CA GLU A 36 -26.52 -20.87 -11.17
C GLU A 36 -25.06 -20.92 -10.68
N ARG A 37 -24.65 -22.10 -10.20
CA ARG A 37 -23.25 -22.46 -9.92
C ARG A 37 -22.46 -22.49 -11.23
N ARG A 38 -21.39 -21.68 -11.33
CA ARG A 38 -20.38 -21.79 -12.37
C ARG A 38 -19.61 -23.11 -12.24
N LYS A 39 -19.66 -23.96 -13.26
CA LYS A 39 -18.74 -25.10 -13.44
C LYS A 39 -17.37 -24.57 -13.87
N PHE A 40 -16.31 -24.97 -13.16
CA PHE A 40 -14.92 -24.79 -13.61
C PHE A 40 -14.43 -26.05 -14.34
N PRO A 41 -13.57 -25.93 -15.37
CA PRO A 41 -13.05 -27.07 -16.11
C PRO A 41 -12.00 -27.85 -15.29
N THR A 42 -12.00 -29.17 -15.52
CA THR A 42 -11.12 -30.18 -14.95
C THR A 42 -9.65 -29.99 -15.33
N ALA A 43 -8.77 -30.13 -14.34
CA ALA A 43 -7.32 -29.98 -14.47
C ALA A 43 -6.66 -31.24 -15.04
N THR A 44 -6.50 -31.34 -16.35
CA THR A 44 -5.56 -32.26 -17.01
C THR A 44 -5.29 -31.78 -18.44
N GLU A 45 -4.53 -30.69 -18.61
CA GLU A 45 -3.89 -30.30 -19.88
C GLU A 45 -3.16 -28.96 -19.64
N ASN A 46 -1.88 -28.99 -19.21
CA ASN A 46 -0.90 -27.90 -19.44
C ASN A 46 0.45 -28.16 -18.76
N THR A 47 1.09 -29.29 -19.05
CA THR A 47 2.41 -29.62 -18.49
C THR A 47 3.45 -29.93 -19.55
N THR A 48 3.56 -29.13 -20.62
CA THR A 48 4.71 -29.19 -21.56
C THR A 48 4.79 -27.95 -22.47
N ARG A 49 4.92 -26.73 -21.91
CA ARG A 49 5.40 -25.56 -22.68
C ARG A 49 5.77 -24.39 -21.77
N ASN A 50 6.98 -24.38 -21.19
CA ASN A 50 7.62 -23.13 -20.73
C ASN A 50 9.06 -23.35 -20.21
N GLN A 51 10.02 -23.62 -21.10
CA GLN A 51 11.45 -23.60 -20.75
C GLN A 51 12.32 -22.74 -21.68
N SER A 52 11.75 -21.84 -22.50
CA SER A 52 12.54 -21.05 -23.47
C SER A 52 12.16 -19.56 -23.56
N GLN A 53 11.84 -18.90 -22.45
CA GLN A 53 11.67 -17.43 -22.42
C GLN A 53 12.26 -16.82 -21.15
N SER A 54 13.59 -16.76 -21.06
CA SER A 54 14.33 -16.30 -19.87
C SER A 54 15.35 -15.19 -20.19
N PHE A 55 14.91 -14.17 -20.94
CA PHE A 55 15.65 -12.90 -21.06
C PHE A 55 14.78 -11.64 -20.83
N LEU A 56 13.44 -11.80 -20.78
CA LEU A 56 12.44 -10.74 -20.58
C LEU A 56 11.59 -11.03 -19.33
N LEU A 57 12.24 -11.31 -18.21
CA LEU A 57 11.60 -11.70 -16.94
C LEU A 57 10.89 -10.51 -16.26
N MET A 58 9.80 -10.04 -16.86
CA MET A 58 8.67 -9.41 -16.16
C MET A 58 7.77 -10.52 -15.57
N GLY A 59 8.40 -11.53 -14.96
CA GLY A 59 7.74 -12.73 -14.46
C GLY A 59 6.94 -12.40 -13.21
N ARG A 60 5.60 -12.49 -13.31
CA ARG A 60 4.56 -12.34 -12.27
C ARG A 60 3.95 -10.95 -12.04
N PHE A 61 4.40 -9.89 -12.70
CA PHE A 61 3.74 -8.56 -12.62
C PHE A 61 3.05 -8.24 -13.93
N LYS A 62 1.77 -7.83 -13.87
CA LYS A 62 1.03 -7.44 -15.07
C LYS A 62 1.55 -6.07 -15.50
N LEU A 63 1.74 -5.83 -16.80
CA LEU A 63 2.19 -4.53 -17.32
C LEU A 63 1.32 -3.36 -16.80
N TYR A 64 0.04 -3.62 -16.58
CA TYR A 64 -0.90 -2.67 -15.99
C TYR A 64 -0.51 -2.20 -14.58
N ASP A 65 0.14 -3.04 -13.76
CA ASP A 65 0.58 -2.71 -12.40
C ASP A 65 1.64 -1.60 -12.39
N ILE A 66 2.36 -1.42 -13.51
CA ILE A 66 3.41 -0.40 -13.68
C ILE A 66 2.82 0.87 -14.29
N LEU A 67 1.87 0.71 -15.22
CA LEU A 67 1.27 1.81 -15.95
C LEU A 67 0.37 2.66 -15.07
N SER A 68 -0.45 2.04 -14.21
CA SER A 68 -1.44 2.76 -13.41
C SER A 68 -1.66 2.15 -12.02
N ALA A 69 -2.23 2.95 -11.12
CA ALA A 69 -2.54 2.54 -9.76
C ALA A 69 -3.91 1.83 -9.61
N GLY A 70 -4.66 1.62 -10.69
CA GLY A 70 -6.07 1.20 -10.63
C GLY A 70 -6.31 -0.19 -10.01
N GLN A 71 -5.31 -1.06 -10.02
CA GLN A 71 -5.38 -2.42 -9.46
C GLN A 71 -4.53 -2.57 -8.18
N HIS A 72 -3.94 -1.48 -7.70
CA HIS A 72 -3.15 -1.49 -6.47
C HIS A 72 -4.09 -1.50 -5.26
N SER A 73 -3.78 -2.31 -4.27
CA SER A 73 -4.52 -2.30 -2.99
C SER A 73 -4.36 -0.94 -2.29
N GLY A 74 -5.39 -0.46 -1.59
CA GLY A 74 -5.35 0.81 -0.85
C GLY A 74 -4.14 0.93 0.09
N ASP A 75 -3.86 -0.11 0.87
CA ASP A 75 -2.70 -0.20 1.77
C ASP A 75 -1.34 -0.01 1.04
N PHE A 76 -1.24 -0.50 -0.19
CA PHE A 76 -0.03 -0.33 -1.02
C PHE A 76 0.08 1.12 -1.52
N ILE A 77 -1.04 1.70 -1.94
CA ILE A 77 -1.09 3.11 -2.38
C ILE A 77 -0.65 4.02 -1.23
N GLU A 78 -1.13 3.78 -0.02
CA GLU A 78 -0.74 4.53 1.18
C GLU A 78 0.75 4.34 1.49
N THR A 79 1.23 3.09 1.52
CA THR A 79 2.66 2.79 1.74
C THR A 79 3.54 3.52 0.72
N ARG A 80 3.18 3.47 -0.57
CA ARG A 80 3.92 4.18 -1.63
C ARG A 80 3.89 5.69 -1.45
N ALA A 81 2.75 6.25 -1.04
CA ALA A 81 2.63 7.67 -0.75
C ALA A 81 3.58 8.10 0.39
N GLU A 82 3.74 7.30 1.44
CA GLU A 82 4.73 7.55 2.50
C GLU A 82 6.17 7.57 1.96
N TYR A 83 6.54 6.62 1.10
CA TYR A 83 7.86 6.60 0.47
C TYR A 83 8.12 7.86 -0.39
N ILE A 84 7.13 8.28 -1.18
CA ILE A 84 7.20 9.51 -1.97
C ILE A 84 7.38 10.72 -1.04
N LEU A 85 6.60 10.78 0.04
CA LEU A 85 6.62 11.90 0.97
C LEU A 85 7.97 12.06 1.68
N VAL A 86 8.59 10.96 2.11
CA VAL A 86 9.93 10.98 2.73
C VAL A 86 11.00 11.47 1.76
N ARG A 87 10.97 11.01 0.50
CA ARG A 87 11.91 11.45 -0.54
C ARG A 87 11.70 12.93 -0.89
N LEU A 88 10.43 13.36 -0.98
CA LEU A 88 10.05 14.74 -1.27
C LEU A 88 10.48 15.67 -0.13
N ARG A 89 10.36 15.24 1.12
CA ARG A 89 10.85 15.95 2.30
C ARG A 89 12.34 16.25 2.19
N PHE A 90 13.14 15.21 1.94
CA PHE A 90 14.58 15.37 1.81
C PHE A 90 14.93 16.32 0.66
N MET A 91 14.30 16.13 -0.49
CA MET A 91 14.52 16.97 -1.67
C MET A 91 14.15 18.44 -1.41
N THR A 92 12.98 18.72 -0.84
CA THR A 92 12.53 20.09 -0.57
C THR A 92 13.45 20.82 0.41
N PHE A 93 13.82 20.20 1.54
CA PHE A 93 14.77 20.80 2.48
C PHE A 93 16.17 20.97 1.88
N PHE A 94 16.63 19.99 1.09
CA PHE A 94 17.90 20.11 0.37
C PHE A 94 17.90 21.32 -0.56
N TYR A 95 16.84 21.52 -1.35
CA TYR A 95 16.73 22.67 -2.27
C TYR A 95 16.64 24.02 -1.55
N VAL A 96 15.89 24.10 -0.44
CA VAL A 96 15.81 25.32 0.39
C VAL A 96 17.18 25.79 0.86
N ILE A 97 18.13 24.87 1.06
CA ILE A 97 19.49 25.18 1.50
C ILE A 97 20.43 25.36 0.30
N ALA A 98 20.41 24.42 -0.65
CA ALA A 98 21.35 24.36 -1.77
C ALA A 98 21.19 25.53 -2.75
N VAL A 99 19.96 25.99 -2.99
CA VAL A 99 19.70 27.07 -3.96
C VAL A 99 20.32 28.41 -3.51
N PRO A 100 20.09 28.91 -2.27
CA PRO A 100 20.79 30.08 -1.76
C PRO A 100 22.30 29.90 -1.61
N LEU A 101 22.77 28.67 -1.33
CA LEU A 101 24.19 28.38 -1.19
C LEU A 101 24.98 28.60 -2.51
N TRP A 102 24.29 28.59 -3.65
CA TRP A 102 24.90 28.91 -4.95
C TRP A 102 25.10 30.42 -5.19
N THR A 103 24.54 31.30 -4.35
CA THR A 103 24.63 32.77 -4.53
C THR A 103 26.06 33.32 -4.60
N PRO A 104 27.05 32.83 -3.82
CA PRO A 104 28.44 33.28 -3.98
C PRO A 104 29.03 33.00 -5.37
N ILE A 105 28.57 31.93 -6.03
CA ILE A 105 29.03 31.60 -7.39
C ILE A 105 28.39 32.55 -8.40
N ASP A 106 27.10 32.90 -8.23
CA ASP A 106 26.46 33.91 -9.07
C ASP A 106 27.14 35.28 -8.94
N TYR A 107 27.62 35.64 -7.75
CA TYR A 107 28.37 36.89 -7.56
C TYR A 107 29.64 36.95 -8.41
N LEU A 108 30.27 35.79 -8.68
CA LEU A 108 31.48 35.69 -9.48
C LEU A 108 31.20 35.60 -10.99
N LEU A 109 30.07 35.01 -11.38
CA LEU A 109 29.78 34.65 -12.78
C LEU A 109 28.74 35.55 -13.46
N VAL A 110 27.86 36.21 -12.72
CA VAL A 110 26.76 37.01 -13.25
C VAL A 110 27.09 38.50 -13.15
N ASN A 111 26.70 39.28 -14.16
CA ASN A 111 26.82 40.74 -14.14
C ASN A 111 26.12 41.34 -12.91
N GLN A 112 26.69 42.41 -12.34
CA GLN A 112 26.15 43.01 -11.11
C GLN A 112 24.70 43.49 -11.25
N GLU A 113 24.24 43.85 -12.45
CA GLU A 113 22.84 44.24 -12.69
C GLU A 113 21.83 43.13 -12.41
N HIS A 114 22.14 41.87 -12.73
CA HIS A 114 21.19 40.75 -12.60
C HIS A 114 21.37 39.93 -11.32
N PHE A 115 22.45 40.16 -10.57
CA PHE A 115 22.76 39.43 -9.34
C PHE A 115 21.69 39.59 -8.25
N ALA A 116 21.19 40.82 -8.07
CA ALA A 116 20.16 41.11 -7.07
C ALA A 116 18.84 40.38 -7.39
N ASP A 117 18.40 40.44 -8.64
CA ASP A 117 17.17 39.79 -9.11
C ASP A 117 17.23 38.27 -8.93
N LEU A 118 18.35 37.63 -9.31
CA LEU A 118 18.53 36.19 -9.11
C LEU A 118 18.54 35.81 -7.63
N THR A 119 19.17 36.61 -6.78
CA THR A 119 19.17 36.36 -5.33
C THR A 119 17.76 36.45 -4.76
N ILE A 120 16.96 37.43 -5.18
CA ILE A 120 15.54 37.55 -4.79
C ILE A 120 14.76 36.32 -5.25
N LEU A 121 14.91 35.91 -6.51
CA LEU A 121 14.22 34.72 -7.04
C LEU A 121 14.56 33.44 -6.25
N LYS A 122 15.82 33.28 -5.83
CA LYS A 122 16.25 32.14 -4.99
C LYS A 122 15.62 32.15 -3.60
N LEU A 123 15.55 33.32 -2.98
CA LEU A 123 14.90 33.50 -1.68
C LEU A 123 13.40 33.23 -1.79
N LEU A 124 12.76 33.69 -2.88
CA LEU A 124 11.34 33.39 -3.16
C LEU A 124 11.10 31.90 -3.37
N LEU A 125 11.94 31.21 -4.15
CA LEU A 125 11.84 29.76 -4.30
C LEU A 125 11.99 29.05 -2.94
N SER A 126 12.98 29.46 -2.13
CA SER A 126 13.23 28.87 -0.81
C SER A 126 12.04 29.12 0.13
N ALA A 127 11.47 30.33 0.11
CA ALA A 127 10.28 30.68 0.87
C ALA A 127 9.02 29.92 0.42
N ALA A 128 8.91 29.58 -0.87
CA ALA A 128 7.83 28.75 -1.39
C ALA A 128 7.99 27.25 -1.06
N LEU A 129 9.22 26.74 -1.08
CA LEU A 129 9.52 25.33 -0.81
C LEU A 129 9.51 24.98 0.67
N LEU A 130 9.90 25.89 1.57
CA LEU A 130 9.92 25.65 3.01
C LEU A 130 8.56 25.20 3.59
N PRO A 131 7.43 25.90 3.35
CA PRO A 131 6.14 25.46 3.86
C PRO A 131 5.71 24.11 3.24
N LEU A 132 6.00 23.86 1.97
CA LEU A 132 5.74 22.56 1.33
C LEU A 132 6.55 21.44 2.00
N GLY A 133 7.84 21.69 2.28
CA GLY A 133 8.71 20.79 3.03
C GLY A 133 8.21 20.51 4.44
N LEU A 134 7.75 21.54 5.16
CA LEU A 134 7.15 21.39 6.49
C LEU A 134 5.83 20.61 6.45
N LEU A 135 4.99 20.79 5.43
CA LEU A 135 3.78 20.00 5.23
C LEU A 135 4.08 18.51 5.09
N THR A 136 5.23 18.15 4.49
CA THR A 136 5.63 16.75 4.38
C THR A 136 5.94 16.08 5.72
N LEU A 137 6.10 16.83 6.82
CA LEU A 137 6.27 16.29 8.17
C LEU A 137 4.96 15.70 8.74
N ARG A 138 3.82 16.07 8.18
CA ARG A 138 2.50 15.59 8.59
C ARG A 138 2.13 14.31 7.85
N ARG A 139 1.17 13.54 8.39
CA ARG A 139 0.51 12.47 7.62
C ARG A 139 -0.41 13.14 6.58
N LEU A 140 -0.17 12.83 5.31
CA LEU A 140 -0.96 13.32 4.19
C LEU A 140 -1.68 12.15 3.52
N THR A 141 -2.87 12.41 2.99
CA THR A 141 -3.56 11.45 2.13
C THR A 141 -2.82 11.29 0.80
N ASN A 142 -3.04 10.18 0.10
CA ASN A 142 -2.42 9.94 -1.21
C ASN A 142 -2.64 11.12 -2.19
N ILE A 143 -3.83 11.72 -2.21
CA ILE A 143 -4.14 12.87 -3.06
C ILE A 143 -3.29 14.09 -2.65
N GLN A 144 -3.23 14.39 -1.35
CA GLN A 144 -2.44 15.51 -0.83
C GLN A 144 -0.94 15.35 -1.14
N VAL A 145 -0.40 14.13 -1.08
CA VAL A 145 1.01 13.88 -1.47
C VAL A 145 1.27 14.28 -2.93
N HIS A 146 0.38 13.88 -3.85
CA HIS A 146 0.53 14.23 -5.27
C HIS A 146 0.37 15.74 -5.50
N VAL A 147 -0.53 16.41 -4.78
CA VAL A 147 -0.71 17.86 -4.84
C VAL A 147 0.55 18.59 -4.35
N VAL A 148 1.10 18.22 -3.20
CA VAL A 148 2.33 18.85 -2.67
C VAL A 148 3.52 18.63 -3.61
N PHE A 149 3.62 17.43 -4.22
CA PHE A 149 4.63 17.15 -5.23
C PHE A 149 4.48 18.05 -6.46
N LEU A 150 3.25 18.18 -6.99
CA LEU A 150 2.95 19.03 -8.14
C LEU A 150 3.31 20.50 -7.86
N LEU A 151 2.93 21.02 -6.69
CA LEU A 151 3.27 22.38 -6.27
C LEU A 151 4.79 22.59 -6.17
N THR A 152 5.53 21.57 -5.72
CA THR A 152 7.00 21.61 -5.65
C THR A 152 7.63 21.72 -7.05
N ILE A 153 7.16 20.91 -8.00
CA ILE A 153 7.61 20.96 -9.40
C ILE A 153 7.25 22.30 -10.06
N LEU A 154 6.03 22.81 -9.81
CA LEU A 154 5.60 24.11 -10.33
C LEU A 154 6.44 25.26 -9.76
N ALA A 155 6.73 25.27 -8.46
CA ALA A 155 7.59 26.29 -7.85
C ALA A 155 9.00 26.30 -8.49
N ALA A 156 9.59 25.12 -8.66
CA ALA A 156 10.89 24.97 -9.32
C ALA A 156 10.84 25.38 -10.81
N GLY A 157 9.77 25.04 -11.53
CA GLY A 157 9.57 25.43 -12.93
C GLY A 157 9.38 26.94 -13.10
N MET A 158 8.63 27.59 -12.21
CA MET A 158 8.45 29.04 -12.20
C MET A 158 9.76 29.76 -11.91
N PHE A 159 10.56 29.26 -10.96
CA PHE A 159 11.91 29.78 -10.72
C PHE A 159 12.81 29.63 -11.95
N TYR A 160 12.81 28.47 -12.62
CA TYR A 160 13.54 28.28 -13.87
C TYR A 160 13.14 29.31 -14.92
N PHE A 161 11.84 29.47 -15.18
CA PHE A 161 11.32 30.42 -16.14
C PHE A 161 11.77 31.86 -15.82
N ALA A 162 11.59 32.31 -14.57
CA ALA A 162 11.95 33.65 -14.14
C ALA A 162 13.46 33.90 -14.20
N SER A 163 14.27 32.93 -13.75
CA SER A 163 15.74 33.05 -13.76
C SER A 163 16.29 33.17 -15.18
N MET A 164 15.79 32.38 -16.13
CA MET A 164 16.17 32.48 -17.53
C MET A 164 15.67 33.75 -18.20
N TRP A 165 14.48 34.24 -17.84
CA TRP A 165 13.95 35.51 -18.34
C TRP A 165 14.85 36.70 -17.96
N VAL A 166 15.36 36.71 -16.72
CA VAL A 166 16.32 37.73 -16.26
C VAL A 166 17.65 37.60 -17.00
N LEU A 167 18.21 36.39 -17.06
CA LEU A 167 19.52 36.16 -17.67
C LEU A 167 19.55 36.40 -19.18
N ASN A 168 18.45 36.14 -19.90
CA ASN A 168 18.42 36.32 -21.36
C ASN A 168 18.38 37.80 -21.80
N GLN A 169 18.30 38.76 -20.86
CA GLN A 169 18.29 40.21 -21.16
C GLN A 169 19.68 40.86 -21.22
N GLY A 170 20.77 40.09 -21.13
CA GLY A 170 22.12 40.65 -21.25
C GLY A 170 23.26 39.82 -20.66
N ALA A 171 22.98 38.60 -20.20
CA ALA A 171 23.99 37.75 -19.56
C ALA A 171 24.86 37.01 -20.61
N THR A 172 26.14 36.80 -20.28
CA THR A 172 27.11 36.07 -21.12
C THR A 172 26.82 34.57 -21.12
N GLU A 173 27.16 33.83 -22.17
CA GLU A 173 26.86 32.38 -22.26
C GLU A 173 27.37 31.56 -21.05
N VAL A 174 28.52 31.95 -20.48
CA VAL A 174 29.12 31.30 -19.30
C VAL A 174 28.23 31.44 -18.05
N SER A 175 27.56 32.57 -17.90
CA SER A 175 26.68 32.85 -16.75
C SER A 175 25.36 32.04 -16.77
N LEU A 176 24.98 31.51 -17.94
CA LEU A 176 23.73 30.76 -18.12
C LEU A 176 23.86 29.25 -17.88
N ALA A 177 25.09 28.72 -17.79
CA ALA A 177 25.32 27.28 -17.84
C ALA A 177 24.56 26.51 -16.74
N GLY A 178 24.63 26.94 -15.48
CA GLY A 178 23.96 26.25 -14.37
C GLY A 178 22.43 26.23 -14.46
N TYR A 179 21.82 27.33 -14.92
CA TYR A 179 20.36 27.48 -15.01
C TYR A 179 19.78 26.74 -16.22
N LYS A 180 20.52 26.70 -17.35
CA LYS A 180 20.11 25.96 -18.56
C LYS A 180 19.88 24.46 -18.30
N PHE A 181 20.63 23.84 -17.38
CA PHE A 181 20.50 22.42 -17.05
C PHE A 181 19.40 22.10 -16.02
N MET A 182 18.75 23.10 -15.42
CA MET A 182 17.78 22.88 -14.35
C MET A 182 16.60 21.97 -14.76
N PRO A 183 15.95 22.12 -15.94
CA PRO A 183 14.88 21.22 -16.36
C PRO A 183 15.34 19.77 -16.48
N LEU A 184 16.58 19.54 -16.95
CA LEU A 184 17.16 18.20 -17.04
C LEU A 184 17.41 17.61 -15.65
N MET A 185 17.95 18.41 -14.72
CA MET A 185 18.10 17.98 -13.32
C MET A 185 16.75 17.61 -12.70
N MET A 186 15.69 18.38 -12.97
CA MET A 186 14.34 18.07 -12.48
C MET A 186 13.86 16.72 -13.04
N VAL A 187 14.01 16.46 -14.35
CA VAL A 187 13.64 15.17 -14.97
C VAL A 187 14.45 14.00 -14.39
N ALA A 188 15.76 14.19 -14.21
CA ALA A 188 16.62 13.18 -13.59
C ALA A 188 16.16 12.86 -12.16
N MET A 189 15.82 13.88 -11.37
CA MET A 189 15.34 13.71 -10.00
C MET A 189 13.97 13.03 -9.90
N LEU A 190 13.11 13.14 -10.93
CA LEU A 190 11.87 12.35 -10.97
C LEU A 190 12.14 10.83 -10.89
N GLY A 191 13.31 10.37 -11.38
CA GLY A 191 13.75 8.98 -11.29
C GLY A 191 13.84 8.47 -9.85
N VAL A 192 14.05 9.37 -8.88
CA VAL A 192 14.13 9.02 -7.46
C VAL A 192 12.77 8.58 -6.91
N PHE A 193 11.64 8.85 -7.57
CA PHE A 193 10.32 8.60 -7.02
C PHE A 193 9.65 7.36 -7.62
N PRO A 194 9.00 6.49 -6.83
CA PRO A 194 8.38 5.26 -7.34
C PRO A 194 6.99 5.54 -7.95
N PHE A 195 6.89 6.46 -8.91
CA PHE A 195 5.62 6.76 -9.58
C PHE A 195 5.23 5.68 -10.58
N THR A 196 3.93 5.63 -10.92
CA THR A 196 3.49 4.87 -12.09
C THR A 196 3.93 5.59 -13.35
N VAL A 197 4.08 4.85 -14.46
CA VAL A 197 4.52 5.43 -15.73
C VAL A 197 3.58 6.56 -16.18
N ALA A 198 2.26 6.42 -15.98
CA ALA A 198 1.31 7.48 -16.30
C ALA A 198 1.60 8.79 -15.55
N TRP A 199 1.87 8.73 -14.24
CA TRP A 199 2.23 9.90 -13.45
C TRP A 199 3.61 10.47 -13.84
N GLY A 200 4.58 9.60 -14.10
CA GLY A 200 5.89 10.00 -14.59
C GLY A 200 5.80 10.80 -15.90
N VAL A 201 4.98 10.33 -16.86
CA VAL A 201 4.75 11.03 -18.13
C VAL A 201 4.12 12.39 -17.91
N ILE A 202 3.10 12.50 -17.05
CA ILE A 202 2.45 13.78 -16.72
C ILE A 202 3.47 14.78 -16.14
N LEU A 203 4.32 14.34 -15.22
CA LEU A 203 5.32 15.20 -14.57
C LEU A 203 6.42 15.64 -15.55
N ILE A 204 6.90 14.73 -16.40
CA ILE A 204 7.87 15.04 -17.45
C ILE A 204 7.26 16.03 -18.47
N ALA A 205 6.02 15.79 -18.90
CA ALA A 205 5.31 16.69 -19.81
C ALA A 205 5.13 18.09 -19.20
N LEU A 206 4.82 18.19 -17.90
CA LEU A 206 4.71 19.48 -17.22
C LEU A 206 6.04 20.26 -17.26
N ILE A 207 7.16 19.61 -16.96
CA ILE A 207 8.49 20.25 -17.03
C ILE A 207 8.80 20.65 -18.47
N MET A 208 8.46 19.80 -19.45
CA MET A 208 8.66 20.07 -20.88
C MET A 208 7.84 21.27 -21.36
N ILE A 209 6.59 21.41 -20.90
CA ILE A 209 5.71 22.54 -21.24
C ILE A 209 6.30 23.85 -20.72
N VAL A 210 6.81 23.87 -19.49
CA VAL A 210 7.47 25.07 -18.92
C VAL A 210 8.72 25.44 -19.73
N TYR A 211 9.54 24.44 -20.08
CA TYR A 211 10.71 24.65 -20.93
C TYR A 211 10.35 25.20 -22.32
N LEU A 212 9.42 24.56 -23.02
CA LEU A 212 8.99 24.98 -24.35
C LEU A 212 8.31 26.36 -24.34
N GLY A 213 7.50 26.64 -23.32
CA GLY A 213 6.85 27.94 -23.16
C GLY A 213 7.87 29.08 -23.04
N LEU A 214 8.96 28.85 -22.31
CA LEU A 214 10.09 29.79 -22.25
C LEU A 214 10.76 29.96 -23.62
N GLN A 215 11.05 28.85 -24.33
CA GLN A 215 11.69 28.93 -25.66
C GLN A 215 10.83 29.66 -26.69
N VAL A 216 9.50 29.51 -26.62
CA VAL A 216 8.54 30.29 -27.42
C VAL A 216 8.61 31.77 -27.05
N ALA A 217 8.58 32.10 -25.75
CA ALA A 217 8.62 33.47 -25.27
C ALA A 217 9.92 34.20 -25.65
N LEU A 218 11.04 33.47 -25.73
CA LEU A 218 12.35 33.99 -26.15
C LEU A 218 12.57 33.96 -27.68
N GLY A 219 11.63 33.41 -28.47
CA GLY A 219 11.78 33.26 -29.92
C GLY A 219 12.86 32.26 -30.35
N GLN A 220 13.28 31.36 -29.46
CA GLN A 220 14.40 30.42 -29.64
C GLN A 220 13.96 28.99 -29.97
N LEU A 221 12.67 28.78 -30.30
CA LEU A 221 12.08 27.44 -30.46
C LEU A 221 12.80 26.57 -31.51
N MET A 222 13.18 27.16 -32.65
CA MET A 222 13.79 26.42 -33.78
C MET A 222 15.32 26.49 -33.80
N THR A 223 15.94 26.87 -32.68
CA THR A 223 17.41 26.91 -32.57
C THR A 223 17.97 25.49 -32.40
N LEU A 224 19.21 25.28 -32.87
CA LEU A 224 19.92 24.01 -32.68
C LEU A 224 20.06 23.64 -31.19
N ASP A 225 20.26 24.64 -30.33
CA ASP A 225 20.35 24.43 -28.88
C ASP A 225 19.05 23.88 -28.30
N THR A 226 17.89 24.43 -28.70
CA THR A 226 16.58 23.94 -28.28
C THR A 226 16.35 22.51 -28.79
N LEU A 227 16.68 22.23 -30.06
CA LEU A 227 16.54 20.88 -30.62
C LEU A 227 17.43 19.86 -29.89
N ASN A 228 18.68 20.22 -29.59
CA ASN A 228 19.60 19.39 -28.83
C ASN A 228 19.09 19.12 -27.41
N MET A 229 18.58 20.15 -26.73
CA MET A 229 17.99 20.00 -25.40
C MET A 229 16.75 19.13 -25.41
N LEU A 230 15.88 19.22 -26.42
CA LEU A 230 14.71 18.34 -26.56
C LEU A 230 15.11 16.88 -26.74
N TRP A 231 16.15 16.61 -27.52
CA TRP A 231 16.69 15.25 -27.65
C TRP A 231 17.22 14.70 -26.34
N ILE A 232 18.01 15.48 -25.59
CA ILE A 232 18.51 15.08 -24.26
C ILE A 232 17.34 14.88 -23.29
N PHE A 233 16.33 15.74 -23.34
CA PHE A 233 15.12 15.63 -22.52
C PHE A 233 14.36 14.34 -22.80
N PHE A 234 14.25 13.94 -24.07
CA PHE A 234 13.62 12.67 -24.46
C PHE A 234 14.38 11.47 -23.90
N ILE A 235 15.71 11.43 -24.06
CA ILE A 235 16.55 10.36 -23.52
C ILE A 235 16.45 10.30 -21.99
N LEU A 236 16.63 11.44 -21.32
CA LEU A 236 16.62 11.52 -19.86
C LEU A 236 15.24 11.23 -19.28
N GLY A 237 14.17 11.63 -19.97
CA GLY A 237 12.80 11.28 -19.65
C GLY A 237 12.57 9.77 -19.74
N GLY A 238 13.06 9.11 -20.80
CA GLY A 238 13.02 7.65 -20.93
C GLY A 238 13.77 6.94 -19.80
N ILE A 239 14.98 7.39 -19.47
CA ILE A 239 15.77 6.85 -18.35
C ILE A 239 15.02 7.06 -17.03
N SER A 240 14.48 8.25 -16.79
CA SER A 240 13.72 8.57 -15.58
C SER A 240 12.50 7.66 -15.43
N LEU A 241 11.70 7.46 -16.49
CA LEU A 241 10.55 6.55 -16.48
C LEU A 241 10.97 5.10 -16.21
N TRP A 242 12.09 4.65 -16.78
CA TRP A 242 12.61 3.32 -16.53
C TRP A 242 13.03 3.13 -15.07
N ILE A 243 13.72 4.11 -14.47
CA ILE A 243 14.09 4.08 -13.05
C ILE A 243 12.82 4.09 -12.17
N GLN A 244 11.83 4.94 -12.46
CA GLN A 244 10.56 4.99 -11.73
C GLN A 244 9.83 3.64 -11.76
N ALA A 245 9.74 3.03 -12.94
CA ALA A 245 9.15 1.71 -13.12
C ALA A 245 9.90 0.62 -12.34
N SER A 246 11.24 0.64 -12.37
CA SER A 246 12.09 -0.28 -11.61
C SER A 246 11.88 -0.14 -10.10
N GLN A 247 11.85 1.09 -9.59
CA GLN A 247 11.59 1.40 -8.18
C GLN A 247 10.19 0.95 -7.75
N LEU A 248 9.18 1.21 -8.58
CA LEU A 248 7.80 0.79 -8.31
C LEU A 248 7.68 -0.74 -8.27
N LEU A 249 8.33 -1.44 -9.20
CA LEU A 249 8.36 -2.91 -9.22
C LEU A 249 9.06 -3.49 -7.98
N MET A 250 10.20 -2.92 -7.60
CA MET A 250 10.91 -3.34 -6.40
C MET A 250 10.05 -3.12 -5.15
N LEU A 251 9.39 -1.97 -5.04
CA LEU A 251 8.50 -1.67 -3.93
C LEU A 251 7.28 -2.62 -3.90
N LEU A 252 6.68 -2.93 -5.06
CA LEU A 252 5.59 -3.90 -5.17
C LEU A 252 6.04 -5.31 -4.74
N LYS A 253 7.24 -5.72 -5.13
CA LYS A 253 7.81 -7.02 -4.76
C LYS A 253 8.03 -7.13 -3.26
N LEU A 254 8.75 -6.17 -2.68
CA LEU A 254 8.98 -6.11 -1.22
C LEU A 254 7.66 -6.01 -0.45
N TYR A 255 6.69 -5.28 -0.98
CA TYR A 255 5.37 -5.21 -0.38
C TYR A 255 4.69 -6.58 -0.39
N ARG A 256 4.61 -7.28 -1.53
CA ARG A 256 3.99 -8.62 -1.60
C ARG A 256 4.69 -9.62 -0.66
N GLU A 257 6.02 -9.68 -0.70
CA GLU A 257 6.81 -10.56 0.19
C GLU A 257 6.60 -10.23 1.67
N SER A 258 6.43 -8.95 2.02
CA SER A 258 6.21 -8.54 3.41
C SER A 258 4.74 -8.59 3.85
N THR A 259 3.78 -8.78 2.95
CA THR A 259 2.33 -8.74 3.25
C THR A 259 1.65 -10.08 3.13
N GLN A 260 2.24 -11.02 2.40
CA GLN A 260 1.71 -12.36 2.21
C GLN A 260 2.58 -13.38 2.93
N ASP A 261 1.95 -14.46 3.38
CA ASP A 261 2.65 -15.67 3.77
C ASP A 261 3.12 -16.40 2.50
N PRO A 262 4.43 -16.67 2.35
CA PRO A 262 4.99 -17.23 1.11
C PRO A 262 4.52 -18.66 0.83
N LEU A 263 4.10 -19.40 1.85
CA LEU A 263 3.65 -20.78 1.70
C LEU A 263 2.19 -20.87 1.23
N THR A 264 1.30 -20.10 1.85
CA THR A 264 -0.16 -20.17 1.64
C THR A 264 -0.69 -19.09 0.70
N GLY A 265 0.08 -18.02 0.45
CA GLY A 265 -0.36 -16.85 -0.32
C GLY A 265 -1.40 -15.98 0.38
N MET A 266 -1.83 -16.34 1.60
CA MET A 266 -2.71 -15.52 2.43
C MET A 266 -2.00 -14.28 2.92
N ILE A 267 -2.75 -13.26 3.37
CA ILE A 267 -2.11 -12.14 4.06
C ILE A 267 -1.50 -12.65 5.38
N ASN A 268 -0.43 -12.00 5.83
CA ASN A 268 0.18 -12.33 7.11
C ASN A 268 -0.46 -11.57 8.28
N ARG A 269 -0.07 -11.94 9.50
CA ARG A 269 -0.49 -11.29 10.76
C ARG A 269 -0.38 -9.75 10.71
N ARG A 270 0.69 -9.20 10.13
CA ARG A 270 0.90 -7.74 10.08
C ARG A 270 -0.20 -7.03 9.30
N VAL A 271 -0.60 -7.58 8.15
CA VAL A 271 -1.67 -6.99 7.32
C VAL A 271 -3.04 -7.18 7.96
N LEU A 272 -3.28 -8.34 8.57
CA LEU A 272 -4.50 -8.60 9.33
C LEU A 272 -4.73 -7.51 10.39
N MET A 273 -3.71 -7.21 11.20
CA MET A 273 -3.80 -6.18 12.25
C MET A 273 -4.12 -4.80 11.68
N LYS A 274 -3.53 -4.42 10.53
CA LYS A 274 -3.86 -3.16 9.86
C LYS A 274 -5.33 -3.11 9.42
N ARG A 275 -5.84 -4.20 8.84
CA ARG A 275 -7.24 -4.26 8.40
C ARG A 275 -8.22 -4.23 9.57
N LEU A 276 -7.87 -4.86 10.69
CA LEU A 276 -8.68 -4.79 11.92
C LEU A 276 -8.85 -3.35 12.42
N VAL A 277 -7.80 -2.51 12.34
CA VAL A 277 -7.92 -1.08 12.67
C VAL A 277 -8.96 -0.39 11.77
N THR A 278 -8.91 -0.65 10.46
CA THR A 278 -9.90 -0.09 9.53
C THR A 278 -11.32 -0.55 9.86
N GLU A 279 -11.53 -1.83 10.17
CA GLU A 279 -12.85 -2.36 10.57
C GLU A 279 -13.34 -1.73 11.88
N ILE A 280 -12.46 -1.52 12.87
CA ILE A 280 -12.79 -0.82 14.12
C ILE A 280 -13.24 0.61 13.84
N GLU A 281 -12.56 1.32 12.95
CA GLU A 281 -12.97 2.66 12.53
C GLU A 281 -14.36 2.66 11.86
N GLN A 282 -14.67 1.65 11.04
CA GLN A 282 -16.01 1.52 10.45
C GLN A 282 -17.08 1.27 11.52
N VAL A 283 -16.80 0.40 12.49
CA VAL A 283 -17.72 0.15 13.61
C VAL A 283 -17.95 1.42 14.42
N SER A 284 -16.90 2.21 14.67
CA SER A 284 -17.03 3.51 15.35
C SER A 284 -17.90 4.52 14.61
N LYS A 285 -18.05 4.37 13.28
CA LYS A 285 -18.91 5.18 12.40
C LYS A 285 -20.33 4.63 12.27
N GLY A 286 -20.70 3.62 13.07
CA GLY A 286 -22.04 3.01 13.09
C GLY A 286 -22.24 1.86 12.11
N VAL A 287 -21.19 1.37 11.44
CA VAL A 287 -21.27 0.14 10.64
C VAL A 287 -21.43 -1.07 11.57
N PRO A 288 -22.24 -2.09 11.21
CA PRO A 288 -22.37 -3.30 12.02
C PRO A 288 -21.03 -3.96 12.34
N SER A 289 -20.90 -4.46 13.57
CA SER A 289 -19.68 -5.10 14.07
C SER A 289 -19.24 -6.32 13.25
N PHE A 290 -18.02 -6.78 13.50
CA PHE A 290 -17.40 -7.94 12.86
C PHE A 290 -17.18 -9.07 13.86
N CYS A 291 -17.03 -10.29 13.34
CA CYS A 291 -16.62 -11.45 14.13
C CYS A 291 -15.19 -11.88 13.75
N ILE A 292 -14.46 -12.44 14.72
CA ILE A 292 -13.14 -13.04 14.54
C ILE A 292 -13.26 -14.54 14.78
N LEU A 293 -12.70 -15.32 13.86
CA LEU A 293 -12.52 -16.75 13.96
C LEU A 293 -11.02 -17.04 14.01
N MET A 294 -10.57 -17.84 14.97
CA MET A 294 -9.19 -18.28 15.06
C MET A 294 -9.15 -19.80 14.94
N PHE A 295 -8.36 -20.29 13.99
CA PHE A 295 -8.24 -21.70 13.63
C PHE A 295 -6.85 -22.19 13.99
N ASP A 296 -6.76 -23.43 14.43
CA ASP A 296 -5.50 -24.13 14.63
C ASP A 296 -5.62 -25.59 14.21
N LEU A 297 -4.63 -26.04 13.44
CA LEU A 297 -4.60 -27.41 12.94
C LEU A 297 -4.23 -28.39 14.05
N ASP A 298 -5.17 -29.27 14.34
CA ASP A 298 -5.04 -30.20 15.45
C ASP A 298 -3.87 -31.16 15.24
N ARG A 299 -2.93 -31.13 16.18
CA ARG A 299 -1.76 -32.03 16.20
C ARG A 299 -0.87 -31.87 14.96
N PHE A 300 -0.80 -30.68 14.38
CA PHE A 300 0.04 -30.40 13.21
C PHE A 300 1.52 -30.78 13.43
N LYS A 301 2.07 -30.53 14.62
CA LYS A 301 3.42 -31.02 14.98
C LYS A 301 3.60 -32.53 14.75
N ARG A 302 2.60 -33.36 15.09
CA ARG A 302 2.67 -34.83 14.87
C ARG A 302 2.62 -35.18 13.38
N ILE A 303 1.98 -34.36 12.55
CA ILE A 303 2.00 -34.54 11.10
C ILE A 303 3.41 -34.28 10.59
N ASN A 304 4.04 -33.18 11.01
CA ASN A 304 5.43 -32.88 10.65
C ASN A 304 6.39 -33.97 11.14
N ASP A 305 6.26 -34.41 12.39
CA ASP A 305 7.14 -35.42 12.99
C ASP A 305 6.99 -36.79 12.28
N LYS A 306 5.80 -37.13 11.78
CA LYS A 306 5.52 -38.43 11.15
C LYS A 306 5.78 -38.44 9.64
N TYR A 307 5.43 -37.37 8.93
CA TYR A 307 5.41 -37.31 7.46
C TYR A 307 6.39 -36.29 6.87
N GLY A 308 7.15 -35.59 7.73
CA GLY A 308 8.09 -34.56 7.32
C GLY A 308 7.44 -33.20 7.05
N HIS A 309 8.26 -32.15 7.06
CA HIS A 309 7.82 -30.76 6.89
C HIS A 309 7.17 -30.48 5.53
N LEU A 310 7.61 -31.12 4.45
CA LEU A 310 7.00 -30.95 3.12
C LEU A 310 5.54 -31.39 3.10
N THR A 311 5.19 -32.42 3.86
CA THR A 311 3.79 -32.86 4.00
C THR A 311 2.98 -31.88 4.86
N GLY A 312 3.59 -31.33 5.91
CA GLY A 312 2.98 -30.25 6.68
C GLY A 312 2.70 -29.00 5.84
N ASP A 313 3.59 -28.67 4.93
CA ASP A 313 3.42 -27.57 3.99
C ASP A 313 2.19 -27.77 3.08
N GLU A 314 1.99 -28.98 2.55
CA GLU A 314 0.81 -29.32 1.75
C GLU A 314 -0.49 -29.30 2.56
N VAL A 315 -0.43 -29.72 3.82
CA VAL A 315 -1.53 -29.59 4.78
C VAL A 315 -1.93 -28.12 4.95
N LEU A 316 -0.96 -27.23 5.18
CA LEU A 316 -1.21 -25.79 5.33
C LEU A 316 -1.80 -25.16 4.06
N LYS A 317 -1.28 -25.52 2.87
CA LYS A 317 -1.81 -25.04 1.57
C LYS A 317 -3.25 -25.50 1.33
N THR A 318 -3.56 -26.75 1.70
CA THR A 318 -4.91 -27.30 1.54
C THR A 318 -5.87 -26.60 2.49
N THR A 319 -5.50 -26.41 3.76
CA THR A 319 -6.29 -25.61 4.72
C THR A 319 -6.52 -24.19 4.23
N ALA A 320 -5.48 -23.54 3.71
CA ALA A 320 -5.60 -22.20 3.15
C ALA A 320 -6.60 -22.14 1.98
N THR A 321 -6.56 -23.14 1.10
CA THR A 321 -7.50 -23.25 -0.03
C THR A 321 -8.94 -23.42 0.44
N ILE A 322 -9.18 -24.27 1.44
CA ILE A 322 -10.51 -24.47 2.03
C ILE A 322 -11.05 -23.17 2.61
N LEU A 323 -10.25 -22.48 3.43
CA LEU A 323 -10.64 -21.19 4.01
C LEU A 323 -11.02 -20.16 2.93
N GLN A 324 -10.23 -20.06 1.85
CA GLN A 324 -10.54 -19.12 0.75
C GLN A 324 -11.81 -19.49 -0.02
N GLN A 325 -12.15 -20.78 -0.13
CA GLN A 325 -13.37 -21.24 -0.82
C GLN A 325 -14.62 -21.04 0.03
N GLU A 326 -14.51 -21.22 1.34
CA GLU A 326 -15.64 -21.14 2.27
C GLU A 326 -15.99 -19.70 2.70
N LEU A 327 -15.05 -18.77 2.55
CA LEU A 327 -15.21 -17.37 2.90
C LEU A 327 -15.67 -16.52 1.72
N ARG A 328 -16.38 -15.43 2.01
CA ARG A 328 -16.89 -14.48 1.01
C ARG A 328 -15.77 -13.55 0.56
N GLY A 329 -15.93 -12.90 -0.60
CA GLY A 329 -14.91 -11.97 -1.13
C GLY A 329 -14.61 -10.75 -0.25
N ASN A 330 -15.52 -10.40 0.68
CA ASN A 330 -15.32 -9.31 1.64
C ASN A 330 -14.75 -9.78 2.99
N ASP A 331 -14.67 -11.09 3.21
CA ASP A 331 -14.10 -11.64 4.43
C ASP A 331 -12.57 -11.57 4.34
N ILE A 332 -11.91 -11.40 5.48
CA ILE A 332 -10.46 -11.29 5.56
C ILE A 332 -9.93 -12.59 6.13
N VAL A 333 -8.95 -13.22 5.48
CA VAL A 333 -8.29 -14.42 6.00
C VAL A 333 -6.79 -14.27 5.95
N ALA A 334 -6.13 -14.64 7.06
CA ALA A 334 -4.70 -14.52 7.25
C ALA A 334 -4.10 -15.76 7.90
N ARG A 335 -2.83 -16.04 7.60
CA ARG A 335 -2.03 -16.95 8.41
C ARG A 335 -1.41 -16.14 9.56
N PHE A 336 -1.81 -16.47 10.79
CA PHE A 336 -1.45 -15.72 11.99
C PHE A 336 -0.13 -16.20 12.60
N GLY A 337 0.12 -17.50 12.52
CA GLY A 337 1.28 -18.20 13.07
C GLY A 337 1.61 -19.47 12.29
N GLY A 338 2.42 -20.36 12.88
CA GLY A 338 2.88 -21.59 12.23
C GLY A 338 1.74 -22.42 11.65
N GLU A 339 0.80 -22.85 12.49
CA GLU A 339 -0.37 -23.65 12.10
C GLU A 339 -1.71 -22.93 12.35
N GLU A 340 -1.62 -21.63 12.63
CA GLU A 340 -2.74 -20.79 13.06
C GLU A 340 -3.22 -19.89 11.93
N PHE A 341 -4.53 -19.86 11.73
CA PHE A 341 -5.19 -18.97 10.79
C PHE A 341 -6.21 -18.10 11.51
N VAL A 342 -6.43 -16.89 11.02
CA VAL A 342 -7.47 -16.00 11.53
C VAL A 342 -8.33 -15.51 10.38
N ALA A 343 -9.65 -15.59 10.55
CA ALA A 343 -10.61 -14.96 9.66
C ALA A 343 -11.38 -13.85 10.38
N VAL A 344 -11.64 -12.76 9.67
CA VAL A 344 -12.50 -11.66 10.12
C VAL A 344 -13.69 -11.59 9.19
N LEU A 345 -14.89 -11.59 9.76
CA LEU A 345 -16.16 -11.53 9.05
C LEU A 345 -16.84 -10.19 9.32
N PRO A 346 -16.62 -9.17 8.47
CA PRO A 346 -17.28 -7.88 8.62
C PRO A 346 -18.79 -8.01 8.57
N ARG A 347 -19.49 -7.22 9.39
CA ARG A 347 -20.97 -7.11 9.35
C ARG A 347 -21.68 -8.46 9.49
N THR A 348 -21.14 -9.35 10.32
CA THR A 348 -21.64 -10.71 10.51
C THR A 348 -22.02 -10.92 11.98
N SER A 349 -23.22 -11.47 12.21
CA SER A 349 -23.67 -11.80 13.56
C SER A 349 -22.89 -13.00 14.11
N LEU A 350 -22.81 -13.11 15.44
CA LEU A 350 -22.08 -14.21 16.08
C LEU A 350 -22.62 -15.59 15.66
N ASN A 351 -23.94 -15.76 15.57
CA ASN A 351 -24.54 -17.03 15.15
C ASN A 351 -24.13 -17.42 13.73
N LEU A 352 -24.18 -16.46 12.78
CA LEU A 352 -23.73 -16.71 11.40
C LEU A 352 -22.23 -16.99 11.34
N ALA A 353 -21.42 -16.35 12.19
CA ALA A 353 -20.00 -16.61 12.28
C ALA A 353 -19.70 -18.02 12.79
N ILE A 354 -20.49 -18.52 13.76
CA ILE A 354 -20.42 -19.90 14.25
C ILE A 354 -20.79 -20.88 13.13
N ASP A 355 -21.85 -20.61 12.37
CA ASP A 355 -22.25 -21.47 11.23
C ASP A 355 -21.14 -21.54 10.15
N VAL A 356 -20.49 -20.41 9.87
CA VAL A 356 -19.34 -20.36 8.95
C VAL A 356 -18.15 -21.14 9.51
N ALA A 357 -17.85 -21.01 10.80
CA ALA A 357 -16.78 -21.75 11.47
C ALA A 357 -17.02 -23.28 11.40
N GLU A 358 -18.25 -23.72 11.66
CA GLU A 358 -18.62 -25.14 11.57
C GLU A 358 -18.51 -25.66 10.14
N ARG A 359 -18.99 -24.90 9.14
CA ARG A 359 -18.84 -25.27 7.73
C ARG A 359 -17.37 -25.44 7.34
N ILE A 360 -16.50 -24.50 7.73
CA ILE A 360 -15.06 -24.59 7.47
C ILE A 360 -14.47 -25.82 8.16
N ARG A 361 -14.82 -26.05 9.42
CA ARG A 361 -14.33 -27.21 10.19
C ARG A 361 -14.74 -28.52 9.52
N GLU A 362 -15.98 -28.63 9.05
CA GLU A 362 -16.47 -29.78 8.30
C GLU A 362 -15.75 -29.95 6.97
N SER A 363 -15.58 -28.87 6.19
CA SER A 363 -14.83 -28.90 4.93
C SER A 363 -13.38 -29.35 5.14
N CYS A 364 -12.72 -28.90 6.20
CA CYS A 364 -11.43 -29.44 6.64
C CYS A 364 -11.53 -30.93 6.96
N TYR A 365 -12.51 -31.35 7.74
CA TYR A 365 -12.66 -32.74 8.16
C TYR A 365 -12.86 -33.73 7.01
N VAL A 366 -13.62 -33.35 5.98
CA VAL A 366 -13.91 -34.20 4.82
C VAL A 366 -12.82 -34.15 3.75
N THR A 367 -12.02 -33.08 3.73
CA THR A 367 -10.92 -32.92 2.77
C THR A 367 -9.65 -33.55 3.34
N LYS A 368 -8.88 -34.21 2.48
CA LYS A 368 -7.55 -34.72 2.83
C LYS A 368 -6.50 -33.96 2.05
N ALA A 369 -5.38 -33.65 2.70
CA ALA A 369 -4.22 -33.11 2.02
C ALA A 369 -3.44 -34.25 1.36
N THR A 370 -2.94 -34.04 0.14
CA THR A 370 -2.11 -35.02 -0.55
C THR A 370 -0.63 -34.71 -0.28
N ALA A 371 0.06 -35.64 0.37
CA ALA A 371 1.49 -35.53 0.62
C ALA A 371 2.30 -35.72 -0.69
N PRO A 372 3.57 -35.26 -0.74
CA PRO A 372 4.41 -35.39 -1.94
C PRO A 372 4.61 -36.85 -2.42
N ASN A 373 4.49 -37.82 -1.52
CA ASN A 373 4.57 -39.24 -1.82
C ASN A 373 3.21 -39.87 -2.24
N GLY A 374 2.14 -39.07 -2.30
CA GLY A 374 0.79 -39.50 -2.65
C GLY A 374 -0.10 -39.90 -1.46
N ASP A 375 0.41 -39.90 -0.23
CA ASP A 375 -0.39 -40.26 0.95
C ASP A 375 -1.49 -39.22 1.21
N GLU A 376 -2.68 -39.69 1.58
CA GLU A 376 -3.77 -38.81 2.01
C GLU A 376 -3.73 -38.55 3.52
N ILE A 377 -3.56 -37.28 3.90
CA ILE A 377 -3.45 -36.84 5.29
C ILE A 377 -4.79 -36.25 5.75
N PRO A 378 -5.41 -36.80 6.81
CA PRO A 378 -6.64 -36.25 7.35
C PRO A 378 -6.38 -34.90 8.01
N LEU A 379 -7.27 -33.95 7.77
CA LEU A 379 -7.23 -32.61 8.36
C LEU A 379 -8.24 -32.51 9.51
N ARG A 380 -7.83 -31.90 10.61
CA ARG A 380 -8.69 -31.58 11.75
C ARG A 380 -8.31 -30.19 12.24
N THR A 381 -9.29 -29.38 12.59
CA THR A 381 -9.08 -28.02 13.06
C THR A 381 -9.97 -27.71 14.25
N SER A 382 -9.40 -27.04 15.24
CA SER A 382 -10.15 -26.44 16.33
C SER A 382 -10.36 -24.97 16.03
N VAL A 383 -11.54 -24.43 16.37
CA VAL A 383 -11.91 -23.05 16.03
C VAL A 383 -12.45 -22.31 17.24
N GLY A 384 -11.87 -21.16 17.55
CA GLY A 384 -12.42 -20.16 18.46
C GLY A 384 -13.20 -19.10 17.68
N VAL A 385 -14.35 -18.66 18.20
CA VAL A 385 -15.18 -17.62 17.58
C VAL A 385 -15.55 -16.55 18.60
N THR A 386 -15.44 -15.29 18.22
CA THR A 386 -15.98 -14.19 19.03
C THR A 386 -16.43 -13.02 18.17
N ARG A 387 -17.27 -12.17 18.74
CA ARG A 387 -17.69 -10.89 18.14
C ARG A 387 -16.83 -9.77 18.73
N TYR A 388 -16.48 -8.77 17.93
CA TYR A 388 -15.90 -7.53 18.44
C TYR A 388 -16.97 -6.65 19.10
N GLU A 389 -16.68 -6.13 20.29
CA GLU A 389 -17.53 -5.18 20.98
C GLU A 389 -17.02 -3.75 20.80
N ALA A 390 -17.92 -2.83 20.44
CA ALA A 390 -17.55 -1.46 20.17
C ALA A 390 -16.94 -0.79 21.41
N GLY A 391 -15.74 -0.23 21.25
CA GLY A 391 -15.02 0.47 22.33
C GLY A 391 -14.03 -0.40 23.10
N GLU A 392 -13.98 -1.71 22.87
CA GLU A 392 -12.93 -2.57 23.43
C GLU A 392 -11.64 -2.47 22.61
N ALA A 393 -10.49 -2.66 23.26
CA ALA A 393 -9.21 -2.76 22.54
C ALA A 393 -9.16 -4.09 21.77
N ILE A 394 -8.61 -4.08 20.55
CA ILE A 394 -8.57 -5.28 19.69
C ILE A 394 -7.85 -6.46 20.35
N GLU A 395 -6.87 -6.18 21.20
CA GLU A 395 -6.12 -7.18 21.97
C GLU A 395 -7.04 -7.96 22.91
N VAL A 396 -8.08 -7.33 23.46
CA VAL A 396 -9.07 -8.00 24.33
C VAL A 396 -9.90 -8.99 23.51
N THR A 397 -10.36 -8.58 22.33
CA THR A 397 -11.09 -9.45 21.40
C THR A 397 -10.24 -10.62 20.93
N LEU A 398 -8.95 -10.37 20.63
CA LEU A 398 -8.01 -11.40 20.20
C LEU A 398 -7.71 -12.40 21.32
N ASN A 399 -7.55 -11.94 22.56
CA ASN A 399 -7.40 -12.84 23.70
C ASN A 399 -8.67 -13.69 23.90
N ARG A 400 -9.85 -13.09 23.74
CA ARG A 400 -11.14 -13.81 23.87
C ARG A 400 -11.32 -14.91 22.82
N VAL A 401 -10.89 -14.68 21.57
CA VAL A 401 -10.94 -15.73 20.53
C VAL A 401 -9.90 -16.82 20.77
N ASP A 402 -8.71 -16.47 21.28
CA ASP A 402 -7.66 -17.43 21.65
C ASP A 402 -8.11 -18.33 22.81
N GLU A 403 -8.74 -17.78 23.84
CA GLU A 403 -9.32 -18.55 24.94
C GLU A 403 -10.41 -19.52 24.46
N ALA A 404 -11.26 -19.10 23.51
CA ALA A 404 -12.25 -19.97 22.90
C ALA A 404 -11.58 -21.11 22.11
N LEU A 405 -10.54 -20.82 21.34
CA LEU A 405 -9.76 -21.82 20.62
C LEU A 405 -9.06 -22.80 21.58
N TYR A 406 -8.46 -22.29 22.64
CA TYR A 406 -7.83 -23.10 23.68
C TYR A 406 -8.83 -24.08 24.30
N GLN A 407 -10.03 -23.61 24.64
CA GLN A 407 -11.12 -24.45 25.14
C GLN A 407 -11.57 -25.52 24.12
N ALA A 408 -11.59 -25.20 22.82
CA ALA A 408 -11.85 -26.19 21.78
C ALA A 408 -10.80 -27.32 21.79
N LYS A 409 -9.52 -26.96 21.95
CA LYS A 409 -8.41 -27.94 22.01
C LYS A 409 -8.46 -28.82 23.27
N GLU A 410 -8.77 -28.24 24.42
CA GLU A 410 -8.84 -28.97 25.69
C GLU A 410 -10.04 -29.92 25.76
N THR A 411 -11.20 -29.50 25.22
CA THR A 411 -12.44 -30.28 25.32
C THR A 411 -12.59 -31.37 24.25
N GLY A 412 -11.54 -31.69 23.50
CA GLY A 412 -11.55 -32.83 22.57
C GLY A 412 -11.18 -32.53 21.11
N ARG A 413 -10.81 -31.27 20.79
CA ARG A 413 -10.40 -30.83 19.44
C ARG A 413 -11.48 -31.01 18.37
N ASN A 414 -11.17 -30.67 17.12
CA ASN A 414 -12.07 -30.78 15.97
C ASN A 414 -13.48 -30.25 16.26
N LYS A 415 -13.57 -29.04 16.80
CA LYS A 415 -14.83 -28.40 17.19
C LYS A 415 -14.72 -26.88 17.17
N VAL A 416 -15.89 -26.24 17.18
CA VAL A 416 -16.03 -24.80 17.33
C VAL A 416 -16.43 -24.47 18.77
N VAL A 417 -15.75 -23.50 19.38
CA VAL A 417 -16.14 -22.90 20.65
C VAL A 417 -16.25 -21.40 20.44
N HIS A 418 -17.26 -20.78 21.03
CA HIS A 418 -17.43 -19.34 20.97
C HIS A 418 -17.39 -18.72 22.37
N ARG A 419 -16.92 -17.48 22.45
CA ARG A 419 -17.00 -16.64 23.65
C ARG A 419 -17.65 -15.30 23.31
N GLN A 420 -18.46 -14.80 24.22
CA GLN A 420 -19.03 -13.46 24.18
C GLN A 420 -18.32 -12.57 25.19
N SER A 421 -18.37 -11.26 24.98
CA SER A 421 -17.88 -10.33 25.99
C SER A 421 -18.74 -10.42 27.24
N GLU A 422 -18.10 -10.64 28.39
CA GLU A 422 -18.74 -10.39 29.69
C GLU A 422 -18.89 -8.87 29.79
N GLY A 423 -20.10 -8.35 29.57
CA GLY A 423 -20.41 -6.95 29.27
C GLY A 423 -19.40 -5.90 29.77
N TYR A 424 -18.80 -5.17 28.82
CA TYR A 424 -17.97 -4.01 29.11
C TYR A 424 -18.86 -2.89 29.67
N SER A 425 -19.13 -2.93 30.99
CA SER A 425 -19.68 -1.80 31.72
C SER A 425 -18.61 -0.71 31.71
N GLY A 426 -18.69 0.17 30.71
CA GLY A 426 -17.83 1.35 30.61
C GLY A 426 -17.88 2.13 31.92
N LYS A 427 -16.74 2.21 32.60
CA LYS A 427 -16.49 3.18 33.66
C LYS A 427 -15.96 4.48 33.07
#